data_AF-A0A075JJI9-F1
#
_entry.id   AF-A0A075JJI9-F1
#
_cell.length_a   1.000
_cell.length_b   1.000
_cell.length_c   1.000
_cell.angle_alpha   90.00
_cell.angle_beta   90.00
_cell.angle_gamma   90.00
#
_symmetry.space_group_name_H-M   'P 1'
#
loop_
_entity.id
_entity.type
_entity.pdbx_description
1 polymer ?
#
loop_
_entity_poly.entity_id
_entity_poly.type
_entity_poly.pdbx_seq_one_letter_code
_entity_poly.pdbx_strand_id
1 'polypeptide(L)'
;MGTWNYVVNEKFTEEYGEGSLSRFADMLGDVAGRVRPGDRDGAMELLEAGFERLGMNMPKLTRDQLAENLTMEEHSTVVISDDSGRIIAEHALPGAVTSTDEERRTHVEPEDGDRPAYS
;
A
#
# COMPACT_ATOMS: atom_id res chain seq x y z
N MET A 1 -10.58 -2.93 -9.10
CA MET A 1 -9.70 -2.67 -7.95
C MET A 1 -9.76 -1.18 -7.65
N GLY A 2 -10.03 -0.82 -6.40
CA GLY A 2 -10.28 0.56 -5.97
C GLY A 2 -9.06 1.20 -5.29
N THR A 3 -9.11 2.53 -5.13
CA THR A 3 -8.20 3.27 -4.26
C THR A 3 -8.89 3.50 -2.92
N TRP A 4 -8.31 3.00 -1.84
CA TRP A 4 -8.79 3.30 -0.50
C TRP A 4 -8.14 4.59 0.00
N ASN A 5 -8.95 5.59 0.32
CA ASN A 5 -8.48 6.85 0.88
C ASN A 5 -8.70 6.88 2.40
N TYR A 6 -7.60 6.91 3.15
CA TYR A 6 -7.61 7.10 4.59
C TYR A 6 -7.29 8.56 4.93
N VAL A 7 -8.23 9.24 5.58
CA VAL A 7 -8.05 10.64 5.98
C VAL A 7 -7.54 10.71 7.41
N VAL A 8 -6.36 11.32 7.60
CA VAL A 8 -5.81 11.66 8.92
C VAL A 8 -6.20 13.10 9.27
N ASN A 9 -6.62 13.33 10.51
CA ASN A 9 -6.89 14.70 11.00
C ASN A 9 -5.58 15.37 11.45
N GLU A 10 -5.52 16.71 11.44
CA GLU A 10 -4.40 17.50 11.99
C GLU A 10 -3.86 16.97 13.33
N LYS A 11 -4.74 16.57 14.25
CA LYS A 11 -4.37 16.01 15.55
C LYS A 11 -3.48 14.76 15.45
N PHE A 12 -3.68 13.93 14.44
CA PHE A 12 -2.86 12.74 14.18
C PHE A 12 -1.47 13.15 13.69
N THR A 13 -1.40 14.14 12.81
CA THR A 13 -0.16 14.74 12.32
C THR A 13 0.64 15.41 13.44
N GLU A 14 -0.04 16.10 14.35
CA GLU A 14 0.58 16.74 15.53
C GLU A 14 1.09 15.72 16.57
N GLU A 15 0.32 14.66 16.82
CA GLU A 15 0.65 13.66 17.85
C GLU A 15 1.82 12.74 17.44
N TYR A 16 1.93 12.41 16.14
CA TYR A 16 2.92 11.45 15.65
C TYR A 16 4.00 12.06 14.76
N GLY A 17 3.79 13.23 14.17
CA GLY A 17 4.71 13.92 13.26
C GLY A 17 4.79 13.33 11.84
N GLU A 18 5.31 14.12 10.89
CA GLU A 18 5.42 13.76 9.46
C GLU A 18 6.20 12.45 9.21
N GLY A 19 7.25 12.18 10.00
CA GLY A 19 8.04 10.95 9.89
C GLY A 19 7.29 9.67 10.29
N SER A 20 6.26 9.79 11.13
CA SER A 20 5.44 8.66 11.56
C SER A 20 4.28 8.42 10.60
N LEU A 21 3.78 9.48 9.95
CA LEU A 21 2.79 9.39 8.87
C LEU A 21 3.27 8.52 7.71
N SER A 22 4.53 8.71 7.28
CA SER A 22 5.11 7.89 6.21
C SER A 22 5.17 6.41 6.59
N ARG A 23 5.62 6.10 7.82
CA ARG A 23 5.70 4.72 8.32
C ARG A 23 4.32 4.09 8.53
N PHE A 24 3.35 4.89 8.92
CA PHE A 24 1.95 4.46 9.05
C PHE A 24 1.35 4.14 7.68
N ALA A 25 1.67 4.92 6.64
CA ALA A 25 1.28 4.64 5.27
C ALA A 25 1.87 3.33 4.74
N ASP A 26 3.17 3.12 4.95
CA ASP A 26 3.83 1.87 4.58
C ASP A 26 3.19 0.67 5.30
N MET A 27 2.91 0.79 6.59
CA MET A 27 2.27 -0.26 7.37
C MET A 27 0.86 -0.57 6.84
N LEU A 28 0.03 0.44 6.58
CA LEU A 28 -1.32 0.23 6.03
C LEU A 28 -1.28 -0.41 4.65
N GLY A 29 -0.35 -0.01 3.79
CA GLY A 29 -0.11 -0.66 2.51
C GLY A 29 0.24 -2.15 2.70
N ASP A 30 1.19 -2.43 3.58
CA ASP A 30 1.62 -3.79 3.90
C ASP A 30 0.49 -4.67 4.44
N VAL A 31 -0.41 -4.12 5.26
CA VAL A 31 -1.59 -4.84 5.77
C VAL A 31 -2.60 -5.07 4.66
N ALA A 32 -2.95 -4.04 3.90
CA ALA A 32 -3.93 -4.13 2.82
C ALA A 32 -3.51 -5.14 1.74
N GLY A 33 -2.20 -5.28 1.48
CA GLY A 33 -1.67 -6.28 0.54
C GLY A 33 -1.70 -7.72 1.06
N ARG A 34 -1.90 -7.94 2.37
CA ARG A 34 -1.91 -9.26 3.01
C ARG A 34 -3.31 -9.71 3.41
N VAL A 35 -4.21 -8.78 3.64
CA VAL A 35 -5.60 -9.03 4.05
C VAL A 35 -6.44 -9.52 2.89
N ARG A 36 -7.29 -10.51 3.16
CA ARG A 36 -8.29 -10.99 2.20
C ARG A 36 -9.63 -10.31 2.41
N PRO A 37 -10.45 -10.13 1.35
CA PRO A 37 -11.82 -9.66 1.50
C PRO A 37 -12.60 -10.54 2.48
N GLY A 38 -13.27 -9.92 3.45
CA GLY A 38 -14.01 -10.61 4.52
C GLY A 38 -13.20 -11.17 5.68
N ASP A 39 -11.87 -11.08 5.68
CA ASP A 39 -11.01 -11.56 6.77
C ASP A 39 -10.71 -10.46 7.82
N ARG A 40 -11.76 -10.07 8.57
CA ARG A 40 -11.68 -8.99 9.56
C ARG A 40 -10.71 -9.30 10.70
N ASP A 41 -10.73 -10.53 11.21
CA ASP A 41 -9.86 -10.94 12.31
C ASP A 41 -8.39 -10.91 11.88
N GLY A 42 -8.06 -11.43 10.70
CA GLY A 42 -6.70 -11.35 10.15
C GLY A 42 -6.25 -9.90 9.89
N ALA A 43 -7.15 -9.03 9.43
CA ALA A 43 -6.86 -7.61 9.29
C ALA A 43 -6.57 -6.93 10.63
N MET A 44 -7.32 -7.29 11.68
CA MET A 44 -7.14 -6.74 13.02
C MET A 44 -5.79 -7.16 13.62
N GLU A 45 -5.41 -8.45 13.51
CA GLU A 45 -4.12 -8.94 14.00
C GLU A 45 -2.94 -8.23 13.32
N LEU A 46 -3.01 -8.06 11.99
CA LEU A 46 -1.97 -7.40 11.21
C LEU A 46 -1.85 -5.90 11.55
N LEU A 47 -2.99 -5.23 11.76
CA LEU A 47 -3.04 -3.85 12.21
C LEU A 47 -2.44 -3.71 13.61
N GLU A 48 -2.82 -4.56 14.56
CA GLU A 48 -2.28 -4.51 15.93
C GLU A 48 -0.77 -4.70 15.95
N ALA A 49 -0.25 -5.70 15.24
CA ALA A 49 1.19 -5.92 15.10
C ALA A 49 1.90 -4.71 14.46
N GLY A 50 1.28 -4.08 13.45
CA GLY A 50 1.77 -2.86 12.82
C GLY A 50 1.84 -1.67 13.78
N PHE A 51 0.79 -1.47 14.57
CA PHE A 51 0.71 -0.40 15.57
C PHE A 51 1.72 -0.58 16.69
N GLU A 52 1.87 -1.80 17.22
CA GLU A 52 2.87 -2.11 18.23
C GLU A 52 4.29 -1.84 17.73
N ARG A 53 4.60 -2.21 16.48
CA ARG A 53 5.90 -1.96 15.86
C ARG A 53 6.20 -0.47 15.70
N LEU A 54 5.19 0.35 15.41
CA LEU A 54 5.31 1.80 15.26
C LEU A 54 5.27 2.54 16.61
N GLY A 55 4.94 1.85 17.70
CA GLY A 55 4.72 2.47 19.01
C GLY A 55 3.48 3.38 19.03
N MET A 56 2.52 3.15 18.12
CA MET A 56 1.31 3.95 18.00
C MET A 56 0.18 3.32 18.81
N ASN A 57 -0.49 4.11 19.66
CA ASN A 57 -1.62 3.62 20.42
C ASN A 57 -2.93 4.08 19.79
N MET A 58 -3.40 3.33 18.79
CA MET A 58 -4.66 3.65 18.12
C MET A 58 -5.89 3.30 18.97
N PRO A 59 -6.92 4.15 19.00
CA PRO A 59 -8.21 3.81 19.61
C PRO A 59 -8.79 2.54 19.00
N LYS A 60 -9.43 1.70 19.82
CA LYS A 60 -10.06 0.45 19.34
C LYS A 60 -11.08 0.71 18.22
N LEU A 61 -11.87 1.77 18.36
CA LEU A 61 -12.85 2.17 17.34
C LEU A 61 -12.19 2.45 15.98
N THR A 62 -11.02 3.11 15.98
CA THR A 62 -10.26 3.39 14.76
C THR A 62 -9.70 2.10 14.15
N ARG A 63 -9.20 1.18 14.99
CA ARG A 63 -8.72 -0.14 14.53
C ARG A 63 -9.82 -0.96 13.89
N ASP A 64 -11.01 -0.99 14.51
CA ASP A 64 -12.17 -1.70 13.97
C ASP A 64 -12.60 -1.15 12.61
N GLN A 65 -12.67 0.18 12.48
CA GLN A 65 -13.00 0.83 11.20
C GLN A 65 -11.96 0.56 10.12
N LEU A 66 -10.67 0.56 10.49
CA LEU A 66 -9.59 0.21 9.57
C LEU A 66 -9.72 -1.23 9.07
N ALA A 67 -9.91 -2.19 9.98
CA ALA A 67 -10.06 -3.60 9.63
C ALA A 67 -11.29 -3.84 8.74
N GLU A 68 -12.42 -3.21 9.04
CA GLU A 68 -13.64 -3.29 8.24
C GLU A 68 -13.42 -2.73 6.83
N ASN A 69 -12.85 -1.53 6.71
CA ASN A 69 -12.61 -0.91 5.41
C ASN A 69 -11.60 -1.69 4.56
N LEU A 70 -10.55 -2.22 5.18
CA LEU A 70 -9.54 -3.04 4.50
C LEU A 70 -10.10 -4.37 3.97
N THR A 71 -11.19 -4.86 4.56
CA THR A 71 -11.80 -6.15 4.20
C THR A 71 -13.07 -6.02 3.37
N MET A 72 -13.60 -4.81 3.18
CA MET A 72 -14.81 -4.56 2.39
C MET A 72 -14.63 -4.88 0.90
N GLU A 73 -13.51 -4.50 0.29
CA GLU A 73 -13.26 -4.67 -1.15
C GLU A 73 -11.77 -4.93 -1.44
N GLU A 74 -11.47 -5.44 -2.63
CA GLU A 74 -10.09 -5.56 -3.11
C GLU A 74 -9.52 -4.17 -3.48
N HIS A 75 -8.59 -3.71 -2.65
CA HIS A 75 -7.88 -2.46 -2.85
C HIS A 75 -6.63 -2.70 -3.70
N SER A 76 -6.31 -1.79 -4.61
CA SER A 76 -5.04 -1.78 -5.36
C SER A 76 -4.08 -0.70 -4.87
N THR A 77 -4.62 0.36 -4.28
CA THR A 77 -3.85 1.52 -3.83
C THR A 77 -4.42 2.02 -2.51
N VAL A 78 -3.55 2.36 -1.57
CA VAL A 78 -3.88 3.06 -0.33
C VAL A 78 -3.35 4.48 -0.43
N VAL A 79 -4.24 5.46 -0.29
CA VAL A 79 -3.89 6.89 -0.26
C VAL A 79 -4.17 7.41 1.14
N ILE A 80 -3.21 8.14 1.70
CA ILE A 80 -3.38 8.84 2.97
C ILE A 80 -3.43 10.33 2.69
N SER A 81 -4.55 10.95 3.07
CA SER A 81 -4.79 12.39 2.91
C SER A 81 -4.95 13.07 4.26
N ASP A 82 -4.60 14.35 4.39
CA ASP A 82 -5.04 15.15 5.54
C ASP A 82 -6.51 15.59 5.41
N ASP A 83 -7.07 16.20 6.44
CA ASP A 83 -8.43 16.77 6.45
C ASP A 83 -8.64 17.88 5.41
N SER A 84 -7.55 18.48 4.91
CA SER A 84 -7.56 19.46 3.82
C SER A 84 -7.59 18.80 2.44
N GLY A 85 -7.55 17.46 2.36
CA GLY A 85 -7.56 16.69 1.13
C GLY A 85 -6.19 16.63 0.43
N ARG A 86 -5.11 17.05 1.10
CA ARG A 86 -3.76 16.93 0.56
C ARG A 86 -3.26 15.51 0.78
N ILE A 87 -2.79 14.88 -0.29
CA ILE A 87 -2.17 13.56 -0.24
C ILE A 87 -0.82 13.68 0.46
N ILE A 88 -0.66 12.97 1.57
CA ILE A 88 0.56 12.91 2.37
C ILE A 88 1.40 11.69 1.96
N ALA A 89 0.74 10.57 1.65
CA ALA A 89 1.40 9.35 1.23
C ALA A 89 0.50 8.52 0.32
N GLU A 90 1.11 7.79 -0.61
CA GLU A 90 0.44 6.84 -1.49
C GLU A 90 1.24 5.53 -1.47
N HIS A 91 0.53 4.40 -1.36
CA HIS A 91 1.13 3.08 -1.36
C HIS A 91 0.35 2.14 -2.29
N ALA A 92 0.99 1.69 -3.36
CA ALA A 92 0.44 0.71 -4.29
C ALA A 92 0.68 -0.71 -3.74
N LEU A 93 -0.37 -1.54 -3.72
CA LEU A 93 -0.30 -2.89 -3.16
C LEU A 93 0.32 -3.87 -4.17
N PRO A 94 1.08 -4.89 -3.70
CA PRO A 94 1.75 -5.85 -4.59
C PRO A 94 0.80 -6.75 -5.41
N GLY A 95 -0.52 -6.62 -5.25
CA GLY A 95 -1.54 -7.24 -6.12
C GLY A 95 -2.00 -6.37 -7.31
N ALA A 96 -1.69 -5.06 -7.32
CA ALA A 96 -2.01 -4.15 -8.42
C ALA A 96 -1.21 -4.48 -9.70
N VAL A 97 -0.15 -5.28 -9.58
CA VAL A 97 0.66 -5.79 -10.70
C VAL A 97 -0.02 -7.01 -11.36
N THR A 98 -1.31 -6.91 -11.64
CA THR A 98 -2.01 -7.88 -12.50
C THR A 98 -2.84 -7.16 -13.55
N SER A 99 -2.23 -6.22 -14.24
CA SER A 99 -2.52 -5.88 -15.65
C SER A 99 -1.58 -4.77 -16.07
N THR A 100 -0.75 -5.02 -17.09
CA THR A 100 0.09 -4.04 -17.82
C THR A 100 1.54 -3.81 -17.38
N ASP A 101 2.26 -4.81 -16.88
CA ASP A 101 3.75 -4.80 -16.97
C ASP A 101 4.31 -6.18 -17.38
N GLU A 102 3.68 -6.81 -18.37
CA GLU A 102 4.27 -7.97 -19.07
C GLU A 102 4.57 -7.66 -20.55
N GLU A 103 4.59 -6.38 -20.95
CA GLU A 103 4.78 -6.00 -22.36
C GLU A 103 5.89 -4.98 -22.63
N ARG A 104 6.86 -4.82 -21.72
CA ARG A 104 8.07 -4.01 -22.00
C ARG A 104 9.42 -4.62 -21.65
N ARG A 105 9.48 -5.93 -21.44
CA ARG A 105 10.72 -6.66 -21.79
C ARG A 105 10.65 -7.02 -23.25
N THR A 106 10.86 -6.02 -24.11
CA THR A 106 11.34 -6.28 -25.45
C THR A 106 12.62 -7.10 -25.27
N HIS A 107 12.50 -8.40 -25.47
CA HIS A 107 13.63 -9.26 -25.77
C HIS A 107 14.24 -8.68 -27.04
N VAL A 108 15.20 -7.77 -26.88
CA VAL A 108 16.06 -7.36 -27.98
C VAL A 108 16.90 -8.60 -28.24
N GLU A 109 16.53 -9.37 -29.27
CA GLU A 109 17.46 -10.30 -29.90
C GLU A 109 18.75 -9.51 -30.15
N PRO A 110 19.92 -9.95 -29.66
CA PRO A 110 21.15 -9.38 -30.16
C PRO A 110 21.17 -9.67 -31.65
N GLU A 111 21.14 -8.61 -32.47
CA GLU A 111 21.36 -8.70 -33.91
C GLU A 111 22.60 -9.59 -34.12
N ASP A 112 22.40 -10.72 -34.80
CA ASP A 112 23.47 -11.59 -35.28
C ASP A 112 24.41 -10.74 -36.13
N GLY A 113 25.44 -10.22 -35.46
CA GLY A 113 26.54 -9.50 -36.07
C GLY A 113 27.24 -10.42 -37.06
N ASP A 114 26.96 -10.19 -38.34
CA ASP A 114 27.90 -10.19 -39.45
C ASP A 114 29.12 -11.11 -39.24
N ARG A 115 28.92 -12.41 -39.52
CA ARG A 115 30.05 -13.33 -39.69
C ARG A 115 30.83 -12.89 -40.93
N PRO A 116 32.14 -12.57 -40.83
CA PRO A 116 32.92 -12.24 -42.00
C PRO A 116 33.05 -13.46 -42.91
N ALA A 117 32.68 -13.29 -44.18
CA ALA A 117 32.92 -14.26 -45.22
C ALA A 117 34.43 -14.43 -45.42
N TYR A 118 34.93 -15.64 -45.19
CA TYR A 118 36.27 -16.03 -45.64
C TYR A 118 36.33 -15.91 -47.17
N SER A 119 37.30 -15.13 -47.67
CA SER A 119 37.81 -15.17 -49.05
C SER A 119 39.17 -15.84 -49.07
#